data_AF-A0A3N4P4J5-F1
#
_entry.id   AF-A0A3N4P4J5-F1
#
_cell.length_a   1.000
_cell.length_b   1.000
_cell.length_c   1.000
_cell.angle_alpha   90.00
_cell.angle_beta   90.00
_cell.angle_gamma   90.00
#
_symmetry.space_group_name_H-M   'P 1'
#
loop_
_entity.id
_entity.type
_entity.pdbx_description
1 polymer ?
#
loop_
_entity_poly.entity_id
_entity_poly.type
_entity_poly.pdbx_seq_one_letter_code
_entity_poly.pdbx_strand_id
1 'polypeptide(L)'
;MIRKESGFVWLQTLSVTSDTGKAKTAITDWVNACNGLQDTMANLTKYTPVDAGKDQDSKNGALLGDGTLRIIQTQLKGILANGSGSAVYKTLTQAGIASDPASGKLKLDADKLGSALTVKPDAIRDIFTGDGKKSGIATGMATSLSAILNSKGVLQSATDSISKKLNQLTDHYNQASKKIDATINRYKTQFTHLDTVMSALNNTSSYLTQQFDNMSKSNK
;
A
#
# COMPACT_ATOMS: atom_id res chain seq x y z
N MET A 1 -24.31 12.61 45.05
CA MET A 1 -25.19 13.70 45.49
C MET A 1 -26.06 13.15 46.61
N ILE A 2 -25.77 13.51 47.87
CA ILE A 2 -26.54 13.00 49.02
C ILE A 2 -27.78 13.88 49.17
N ARG A 3 -28.96 13.39 48.75
CA ARG A 3 -30.25 13.99 49.12
C ARG A 3 -30.63 13.43 50.49
N LYS A 4 -30.61 14.27 51.53
CA LYS A 4 -31.25 13.96 52.81
C LYS A 4 -32.68 14.48 52.77
N GLU A 5 -33.64 13.58 52.74
CA GLU A 5 -35.01 13.88 53.15
C GLU A 5 -35.31 13.14 54.46
N SER A 6 -35.64 13.96 55.46
CA SER A 6 -36.56 13.69 56.57
C SER A 6 -36.65 12.28 57.16
N GLY A 7 -36.00 12.09 58.32
CA GLY A 7 -36.54 11.33 59.45
C GLY A 7 -36.68 9.81 59.38
N PHE A 8 -36.47 9.17 58.23
CA PHE A 8 -36.54 7.71 58.10
C PHE A 8 -35.27 7.17 57.42
N VAL A 9 -34.49 6.35 58.14
CA VAL A 9 -33.26 5.75 57.59
C VAL A 9 -33.67 4.58 56.70
N TRP A 10 -33.98 4.88 55.43
CA TRP A 10 -34.01 3.84 54.41
C TRP A 10 -32.59 3.36 54.17
N LEU A 11 -32.35 2.06 54.35
CA LEU A 11 -31.07 1.44 54.03
C LEU A 11 -30.81 1.64 52.54
N GLN A 12 -29.95 2.60 52.18
CA GLN A 12 -29.54 2.82 50.80
C GLN A 12 -28.27 2.04 50.51
N THR A 13 -28.38 1.10 49.58
CA THR A 13 -27.25 0.29 49.12
C THR A 13 -26.66 0.92 47.87
N LEU A 14 -25.45 1.47 47.97
CA LEU A 14 -24.67 1.87 46.79
C LEU A 14 -23.90 0.64 46.28
N SER A 15 -24.28 0.13 45.11
CA SER A 15 -23.53 -0.92 44.43
C SER A 15 -22.61 -0.31 43.37
N VAL A 16 -21.33 -0.69 43.40
CA VAL A 16 -20.37 -0.41 42.34
C VAL A 16 -20.15 -1.72 41.60
N THR A 17 -20.59 -1.76 40.34
CA THR A 17 -20.46 -2.94 39.48
C THR A 17 -19.60 -2.59 38.27
N SER A 18 -18.79 -3.54 37.80
CA SER A 18 -17.99 -3.34 36.58
C SER A 18 -18.88 -3.22 35.34
N ASP A 19 -18.78 -2.11 34.61
CA ASP A 19 -19.45 -1.92 33.31
C ASP A 19 -18.58 -2.51 32.19
N THR A 20 -18.86 -3.78 31.88
CA THR A 20 -18.17 -4.53 30.82
C THR A 20 -18.69 -4.19 29.42
N GLY A 21 -19.81 -3.46 29.31
CA GLY A 21 -20.46 -3.14 28.04
C GLY A 21 -19.56 -2.29 27.14
N LYS A 22 -18.93 -1.25 27.70
CA LYS A 22 -17.99 -0.39 26.97
C LYS A 22 -16.77 -1.15 26.46
N ALA A 23 -16.22 -2.04 27.28
CA ALA A 23 -15.08 -2.87 26.89
C ALA A 23 -15.46 -3.83 25.75
N LYS A 24 -16.64 -4.48 25.84
CA LYS A 24 -17.16 -5.36 24.78
C LYS A 24 -17.32 -4.63 23.45
N THR A 25 -17.91 -3.43 23.46
CA THR A 25 -18.05 -2.59 22.25
C THR A 25 -16.68 -2.19 21.69
N ALA A 26 -15.78 -1.65 22.52
CA ALA A 26 -14.46 -1.22 22.06
C ALA A 26 -13.64 -2.36 21.43
N ILE A 27 -13.71 -3.57 22.02
CA ILE A 27 -13.03 -4.76 21.48
C ILE A 27 -13.67 -5.20 20.15
N THR A 28 -15.00 -5.12 20.04
CA THR A 28 -15.73 -5.45 18.81
C THR A 28 -15.36 -4.48 17.68
N ASP A 29 -15.33 -3.19 17.97
CA ASP A 29 -14.94 -2.15 17.00
C ASP A 29 -13.48 -2.32 16.56
N TRP A 30 -12.59 -2.65 17.50
CA TRP A 30 -11.20 -2.95 17.18
C TRP A 30 -11.05 -4.19 16.28
N VAL A 31 -11.80 -5.27 16.55
CA VAL A 31 -11.83 -6.46 15.68
C VAL A 31 -12.30 -6.09 14.27
N ASN A 32 -13.36 -5.28 14.17
CA ASN A 32 -13.90 -4.82 12.89
C ASN A 32 -12.89 -3.95 12.13
N ALA A 33 -12.22 -3.02 12.81
CA ALA A 33 -11.19 -2.18 12.21
C ALA A 33 -10.00 -3.01 11.70
N CYS A 34 -9.54 -3.99 12.48
CA CYS A 34 -8.50 -4.93 12.04
C CYS A 34 -8.93 -5.70 10.79
N ASN A 35 -10.17 -6.19 10.76
CA ASN A 35 -10.70 -6.90 9.59
C ASN A 35 -10.84 -5.99 8.37
N GLY A 36 -11.28 -4.74 8.54
CA GLY A 36 -11.35 -3.76 7.45
C GLY A 36 -9.96 -3.43 6.87
N LEU A 37 -8.94 -3.37 7.72
CA LEU A 37 -7.55 -3.23 7.28
C LEU A 37 -7.10 -4.46 6.47
N GLN A 38 -7.37 -5.67 6.97
CA GLN A 38 -7.05 -6.91 6.24
C GLN A 38 -7.76 -6.95 4.88
N ASP A 39 -9.02 -6.54 4.81
CA ASP A 39 -9.77 -6.46 3.56
C ASP A 39 -9.16 -5.46 2.58
N THR A 40 -8.78 -4.28 3.06
CA THR A 40 -8.12 -3.27 2.25
C THR A 40 -6.81 -3.80 1.68
N MET A 41 -5.98 -4.43 2.51
CA MET A 41 -4.71 -5.00 2.10
C MET A 41 -4.90 -6.18 1.13
N ALA A 42 -5.88 -7.06 1.37
CA ALA A 42 -6.20 -8.17 0.49
C ALA A 42 -6.65 -7.68 -0.89
N ASN A 43 -7.48 -6.63 -0.94
CA ASN A 43 -7.90 -6.01 -2.20
C ASN A 43 -6.73 -5.38 -2.96
N LEU A 44 -5.83 -4.69 -2.26
CA LEU A 44 -4.65 -4.05 -2.86
C LEU A 44 -3.59 -5.05 -3.33
N THR A 45 -3.57 -6.27 -2.79
CA THR A 45 -2.58 -7.31 -3.12
C THR A 45 -3.16 -8.52 -3.84
N LYS A 46 -4.43 -8.45 -4.25
CA LYS A 46 -5.13 -9.55 -4.89
C LYS A 46 -4.41 -10.00 -6.16
N TYR A 47 -4.31 -11.31 -6.33
CA TYR A 47 -3.81 -11.96 -7.53
C TYR A 47 -4.86 -12.91 -8.11
N THR A 48 -5.13 -12.81 -9.40
CA THR A 48 -5.85 -13.83 -10.18
C THR A 48 -4.82 -14.66 -10.96
N PRO A 49 -4.75 -15.99 -10.73
CA PRO A 49 -3.92 -16.88 -11.53
C PRO A 49 -4.28 -16.82 -13.02
N VAL A 50 -3.26 -16.80 -13.86
CA VAL A 50 -3.40 -16.88 -15.33
C VAL A 50 -2.48 -17.97 -15.86
N ASP A 51 -2.85 -18.58 -16.99
CA ASP A 51 -2.02 -19.60 -17.63
C ASP A 51 -0.67 -19.03 -18.06
N ALA A 52 0.35 -19.88 -18.11
CA ALA A 52 1.69 -19.48 -18.51
C ALA A 52 1.69 -18.83 -19.90
N GLY A 53 2.31 -17.65 -20.01
CA GLY A 53 2.36 -16.86 -21.24
C GLY A 53 1.12 -16.02 -21.55
N LYS A 54 0.12 -16.00 -20.65
CA LYS A 54 -1.00 -15.06 -20.72
C LYS A 54 -0.69 -13.76 -19.97
N ASP A 55 -1.32 -12.68 -20.44
CA ASP A 55 -1.27 -11.39 -19.77
C ASP A 55 -1.89 -11.49 -18.37
N GLN A 56 -1.39 -10.65 -17.47
CA GLN A 56 -1.91 -10.55 -16.11
C GLN A 56 -3.35 -10.01 -16.10
N ASP A 57 -4.18 -10.50 -15.17
CA ASP A 57 -5.54 -9.99 -14.98
C ASP A 57 -5.51 -8.51 -14.58
N SER A 58 -6.25 -7.67 -15.31
CA SER A 58 -6.40 -6.23 -15.02
C SER A 58 -7.10 -5.95 -13.69
N LYS A 59 -7.73 -6.97 -13.08
CA LYS A 59 -8.34 -6.91 -11.75
C LYS A 59 -7.36 -7.23 -10.61
N ASN A 60 -6.09 -7.47 -10.91
CA ASN A 60 -5.06 -7.61 -9.89
C ASN A 60 -4.94 -6.32 -9.07
N GLY A 61 -4.61 -6.48 -7.78
CA GLY A 61 -4.43 -5.36 -6.88
C GLY A 61 -3.23 -4.49 -7.30
N ALA A 62 -3.37 -3.18 -7.16
CA ALA A 62 -2.34 -2.22 -7.57
C ALA A 62 -1.02 -2.34 -6.80
N LEU A 63 -1.04 -2.98 -5.62
CA LEU A 63 0.12 -3.24 -4.77
C LEU A 63 0.49 -4.73 -4.75
N LEU A 64 0.06 -5.50 -5.75
CA LEU A 64 0.49 -6.88 -5.90
C LEU A 64 2.02 -6.95 -5.96
N GLY A 65 2.60 -7.72 -5.03
CA GLY A 65 4.06 -7.86 -4.91
C GLY A 65 4.75 -6.70 -4.19
N ASP A 66 4.03 -5.71 -3.67
CA ASP A 66 4.63 -4.63 -2.89
C ASP A 66 5.21 -5.16 -1.56
N GLY A 67 6.52 -4.97 -1.40
CA GLY A 67 7.25 -5.42 -0.21
C GLY A 67 6.88 -4.65 1.05
N THR A 68 6.52 -3.37 0.94
CA THR A 68 6.17 -2.52 2.08
C THR A 68 4.89 -3.01 2.74
N LEU A 69 3.86 -3.28 1.94
CA LEU A 69 2.58 -3.81 2.42
C LEU A 69 2.75 -5.19 3.06
N ARG A 70 3.57 -6.07 2.47
CA ARG A 70 3.90 -7.38 3.06
C ARG A 70 4.60 -7.27 4.41
N ILE A 71 5.52 -6.32 4.57
CA ILE A 71 6.20 -6.05 5.85
C ILE A 71 5.19 -5.59 6.91
N ILE A 72 4.33 -4.63 6.55
CA ILE A 72 3.28 -4.13 7.46
C ILE A 72 2.36 -5.27 7.90
N GLN A 73 1.87 -6.09 6.96
CA GLN A 73 1.03 -7.25 7.27
C GLN A 73 1.72 -8.21 8.24
N THR A 74 3.00 -8.53 7.98
CA THR A 74 3.76 -9.46 8.81
C THR A 74 3.96 -8.91 10.22
N GLN A 75 4.26 -7.61 10.34
CA GLN A 75 4.42 -6.93 11.63
C GLN A 75 3.12 -6.94 12.44
N LEU A 76 1.99 -6.59 11.82
CA LEU A 76 0.68 -6.60 12.48
C LEU A 76 0.24 -8.01 12.89
N LYS A 77 0.44 -9.01 12.02
CA LYS A 77 0.18 -10.42 12.37
C LYS A 77 1.07 -10.88 13.53
N GLY A 78 2.33 -10.46 13.56
CA GLY A 78 3.25 -10.73 14.66
C GLY A 78 2.75 -10.18 16.00
N ILE A 79 2.22 -8.95 16.02
CA ILE A 79 1.66 -8.34 17.23
C ILE A 79 0.44 -9.12 17.74
N LEU A 80 -0.44 -9.56 16.84
CA LEU A 80 -1.61 -10.38 17.18
C LEU A 80 -1.22 -11.77 17.70
N ALA A 81 -0.14 -12.36 17.17
CA ALA A 81 0.36 -13.66 17.57
C ALA A 81 1.13 -13.63 18.89
N ASN A 82 1.90 -12.57 19.14
CA ASN A 82 2.78 -12.41 20.31
C ASN A 82 2.06 -11.81 21.53
N GLY A 83 0.80 -12.17 21.74
CA GLY A 83 0.00 -11.68 22.87
C GLY A 83 0.75 -11.84 24.19
N SER A 84 1.22 -10.74 24.76
CA SER A 84 1.85 -10.69 26.08
C SER A 84 0.76 -10.57 27.13
N GLY A 85 -0.02 -11.64 27.29
CA GLY A 85 -1.10 -11.70 28.26
C GLY A 85 -0.62 -12.05 29.69
N SER A 86 -1.51 -11.87 30.67
CA SER A 86 -1.26 -12.26 32.07
C SER A 86 -1.15 -13.79 32.23
N ALA A 87 -0.84 -14.28 33.43
CA ALA A 87 -0.79 -15.72 33.70
C ALA A 87 -2.12 -16.46 33.40
N VAL A 88 -3.25 -15.75 33.36
CA VAL A 88 -4.61 -16.29 33.21
C VAL A 88 -5.00 -16.41 31.74
N TYR A 89 -4.84 -15.33 30.97
CA TYR A 89 -5.06 -15.35 29.53
C TYR A 89 -3.78 -14.93 28.84
N LYS A 90 -3.14 -15.89 28.17
CA LYS A 90 -1.89 -15.71 27.43
C LYS A 90 -2.15 -15.28 25.98
N THR A 91 -3.34 -15.54 25.44
CA THR A 91 -3.66 -15.24 24.02
C THR A 91 -5.05 -14.64 23.85
N LEU A 92 -5.24 -13.91 22.75
CA LEU A 92 -6.55 -13.41 22.30
C LEU A 92 -7.58 -14.52 22.15
N THR A 93 -7.16 -15.71 21.73
CA THR A 93 -8.06 -16.84 21.49
C THR A 93 -8.72 -17.32 22.77
N GLN A 94 -8.00 -17.26 23.90
CA GLN A 94 -8.58 -17.58 25.22
C GLN A 94 -9.59 -16.52 25.68
N ALA A 95 -9.46 -15.28 25.20
CA ALA A 95 -10.42 -14.19 25.39
C ALA A 95 -11.57 -14.18 24.36
N GLY A 96 -11.69 -15.20 23.51
CA GLY A 96 -12.75 -15.31 22.51
C GLY A 96 -12.43 -14.66 21.16
N ILE A 97 -11.17 -14.31 20.88
CA ILE A 97 -10.77 -13.69 19.61
C ILE A 97 -9.75 -14.59 18.91
N ALA A 98 -10.20 -15.33 17.91
CA ALA A 98 -9.35 -16.20 17.10
C ALA A 98 -8.88 -15.47 15.83
N SER A 99 -7.71 -15.84 15.31
CA SER A 99 -7.28 -15.42 13.97
C SER A 99 -7.48 -16.58 13.00
N ASP A 100 -8.07 -16.30 11.84
CA ASP A 100 -8.19 -17.24 10.74
C ASP A 100 -6.80 -17.45 10.11
N PRO A 101 -6.29 -18.69 10.01
CA PRO A 101 -4.92 -18.93 9.57
C PRO A 101 -4.70 -18.61 8.07
N ALA A 102 -5.75 -18.67 7.25
CA ALA A 102 -5.65 -18.42 5.82
C ALA A 102 -5.65 -16.91 5.50
N SER A 103 -6.66 -16.19 6.01
CA SER A 103 -6.86 -14.77 5.74
C SER A 103 -6.16 -13.85 6.76
N GLY A 104 -5.91 -14.32 7.98
CA GLY A 104 -5.46 -13.51 9.10
C GLY A 104 -6.56 -12.63 9.71
N LYS A 105 -7.82 -12.79 9.27
CA LYS A 105 -8.97 -12.08 9.85
C LYS A 105 -9.23 -12.54 11.27
N LEU A 106 -9.76 -11.65 12.09
CA LEU A 106 -10.15 -11.91 13.46
C LEU A 106 -11.62 -12.35 13.52
N LYS A 107 -11.87 -13.44 14.25
CA LYS A 107 -13.20 -13.95 14.57
C LYS A 107 -13.47 -13.76 16.06
N LEU A 108 -14.51 -12.98 16.37
CA LEU A 108 -14.95 -12.71 17.73
C LEU A 108 -16.08 -13.68 18.15
N ASP A 109 -15.89 -14.35 19.27
CA ASP A 109 -16.89 -15.07 20.04
C ASP A 109 -17.41 -14.14 21.15
N ALA A 110 -18.55 -13.49 20.88
CA ALA A 110 -19.10 -12.45 21.74
C ALA A 110 -19.55 -12.95 23.13
N ASP A 111 -19.86 -14.24 23.24
CA ASP A 111 -20.29 -14.88 24.49
C ASP A 111 -19.10 -15.25 25.36
N LYS A 112 -18.04 -15.81 24.74
CA LYS A 112 -16.76 -16.03 25.43
C LYS A 112 -16.13 -14.72 25.88
N LEU A 113 -16.13 -13.70 25.03
CA LEU A 113 -15.63 -12.38 25.41
C LEU A 113 -16.44 -11.79 26.57
N GLY A 114 -17.78 -11.87 26.50
CA GLY A 114 -18.66 -11.42 27.57
C GLY A 114 -18.36 -12.12 28.89
N SER A 115 -18.25 -13.45 28.85
CA SER A 115 -17.90 -14.27 30.02
C SER A 115 -16.52 -13.90 30.58
N ALA A 116 -15.52 -13.72 29.71
CA ALA A 116 -14.16 -13.39 30.13
C ALA A 116 -14.08 -11.99 30.76
N LEU A 117 -14.82 -11.01 30.24
CA LEU A 117 -14.95 -9.66 30.80
C LEU A 117 -15.65 -9.67 32.16
N THR A 118 -16.65 -10.52 32.38
CA THR A 118 -17.34 -10.64 33.67
C THR A 118 -16.48 -11.35 34.71
N VAL A 119 -15.81 -12.45 34.34
CA VAL A 119 -15.10 -13.31 35.31
C VAL A 119 -13.69 -12.79 35.62
N LYS A 120 -12.98 -12.22 34.63
CA LYS A 120 -11.59 -11.74 34.77
C LYS A 120 -11.34 -10.46 33.95
N PRO A 121 -12.02 -9.33 34.28
CA PRO A 121 -11.88 -8.07 33.54
C PRO A 121 -10.43 -7.57 33.48
N ASP A 122 -9.68 -7.68 34.58
CA ASP A 122 -8.27 -7.27 34.63
C ASP A 122 -7.39 -8.07 33.66
N ALA A 123 -7.64 -9.38 33.52
CA ALA A 123 -6.86 -10.20 32.61
C ALA A 123 -7.13 -9.85 31.14
N ILE A 124 -8.36 -9.42 30.80
CA ILE A 124 -8.68 -8.90 29.46
C ILE A 124 -8.01 -7.56 29.22
N ARG A 125 -8.06 -6.65 30.20
CA ARG A 125 -7.32 -5.38 30.14
C ARG A 125 -5.84 -5.62 29.88
N ASP A 126 -5.21 -6.54 30.63
CA ASP A 126 -3.78 -6.81 30.51
C ASP A 126 -3.39 -7.36 29.12
N ILE A 127 -4.24 -8.16 28.45
CA ILE A 127 -3.98 -8.58 27.06
C ILE A 127 -3.99 -7.40 26.09
N PHE A 128 -4.97 -6.51 26.22
CA PHE A 128 -5.19 -5.44 25.26
C PHE A 128 -4.24 -4.26 25.50
N THR A 129 -4.15 -3.78 26.73
CA THR A 129 -3.38 -2.58 27.08
C THR A 129 -2.04 -2.91 27.71
N GLY A 130 -1.89 -4.07 28.35
CA GLY A 130 -0.69 -4.41 29.11
C GLY A 130 -0.30 -3.31 30.09
N ASP A 131 0.99 -3.00 30.13
CA ASP A 131 1.60 -1.87 30.86
C ASP A 131 1.32 -0.48 30.23
N GLY A 132 0.61 -0.43 29.10
CA GLY A 132 0.29 0.78 28.36
C GLY A 132 1.49 1.42 27.66
N LYS A 133 2.65 0.74 27.61
CA LYS A 133 3.90 1.29 27.06
C LYS A 133 4.57 0.36 26.06
N LYS A 134 4.73 -0.91 26.40
CA LYS A 134 5.48 -1.90 25.61
C LYS A 134 4.71 -3.20 25.37
N SER A 135 3.83 -3.54 26.30
CA SER A 135 3.06 -4.77 26.29
C SER A 135 1.59 -4.51 25.99
N GLY A 136 0.91 -5.54 25.53
CA GLY A 136 -0.48 -5.45 25.14
C GLY A 136 -0.64 -5.19 23.64
N ILE A 137 -1.69 -5.78 23.10
CA ILE A 137 -1.90 -5.86 21.66
C ILE A 137 -2.28 -4.49 21.07
N ALA A 138 -3.13 -3.74 21.75
CA ALA A 138 -3.49 -2.39 21.32
C ALA A 138 -2.30 -1.44 21.43
N THR A 139 -1.50 -1.55 22.49
CA THR A 139 -0.27 -0.77 22.67
C THR A 139 0.74 -1.05 21.56
N GLY A 140 1.06 -2.32 21.32
CA GLY A 140 2.00 -2.72 20.27
C GLY A 140 1.52 -2.31 18.88
N MET A 141 0.22 -2.46 18.61
CA MET A 141 -0.39 -2.04 17.35
C MET A 141 -0.33 -0.52 17.17
N ALA A 142 -0.64 0.26 18.20
CA ALA A 142 -0.53 1.71 18.18
C ALA A 142 0.90 2.16 17.91
N THR A 143 1.89 1.61 18.62
CA THR A 143 3.32 1.91 18.40
C THR A 143 3.75 1.58 16.98
N SER A 144 3.37 0.41 16.47
CA SER A 144 3.68 -0.02 15.11
C SER A 144 3.06 0.91 14.07
N LEU A 145 1.78 1.25 14.22
CA LEU A 145 1.08 2.14 13.30
C LEU A 145 1.68 3.55 13.34
N SER A 146 2.02 4.08 14.52
CA SER A 146 2.71 5.36 14.63
C SER A 146 4.05 5.37 13.89
N ALA A 147 4.83 4.29 13.95
CA ALA A 147 6.09 4.17 13.22
C ALA A 147 5.87 4.07 11.69
N ILE A 148 4.84 3.34 11.26
CA ILE A 148 4.50 3.17 9.84
C ILE A 148 3.99 4.48 9.21
N LEU A 149 3.10 5.18 9.92
CA LEU A 149 2.41 6.40 9.47
C LEU A 149 3.21 7.69 9.70
N ASN A 150 4.37 7.60 10.37
CA ASN A 150 5.25 8.73 10.58
C ASN A 150 5.68 9.34 9.23
N SER A 151 5.98 10.64 9.20
CA SER A 151 6.53 11.32 8.01
C SER A 151 7.91 10.80 7.60
N LYS A 152 8.62 10.06 8.47
CA LYS A 152 9.84 9.31 8.15
C LYS A 152 9.62 7.80 8.18
N GLY A 153 8.36 7.38 8.23
CA GLY A 153 7.94 5.98 8.28
C GLY A 153 8.09 5.28 6.93
N VAL A 154 7.83 3.98 6.95
CA VAL A 154 7.95 3.12 5.75
C VAL A 154 6.97 3.52 4.66
N LEU A 155 5.77 3.99 5.02
CA LEU A 155 4.75 4.38 4.04
C LEU A 155 5.13 5.67 3.29
N GLN A 156 5.64 6.67 4.02
CA GLN A 156 6.14 7.90 3.39
C GLN A 156 7.35 7.58 2.50
N SER A 157 8.28 6.76 2.99
CA SER A 157 9.48 6.38 2.23
C SER A 157 9.13 5.65 0.92
N ALA A 158 8.12 4.77 0.95
CA ALA A 158 7.62 4.11 -0.25
C ALA A 158 6.98 5.11 -1.22
N THR A 159 6.17 6.04 -0.71
CA THR A 159 5.52 7.10 -1.50
C THR A 159 6.57 7.99 -2.18
N ASP A 160 7.55 8.49 -1.42
CA ASP A 160 8.64 9.31 -1.95
C ASP A 160 9.45 8.59 -3.02
N SER A 161 9.69 7.29 -2.83
CA SER A 161 10.42 6.48 -3.80
C SER A 161 9.65 6.32 -5.11
N ILE A 162 8.33 6.15 -5.03
CA ILE A 162 7.45 6.11 -6.22
C ILE A 162 7.43 7.47 -6.92
N SER A 163 7.31 8.58 -6.18
CA SER A 163 7.36 9.93 -6.74
C SER A 163 8.70 10.23 -7.43
N LYS A 164 9.81 9.79 -6.85
CA LYS A 164 11.14 9.92 -7.47
C LYS A 164 11.23 9.11 -8.76
N LYS A 165 10.74 7.87 -8.78
CA LYS A 165 10.71 7.04 -9.99
C LYS A 165 9.85 7.68 -11.09
N LEU A 166 8.71 8.27 -10.73
CA LEU A 166 7.86 9.00 -11.67
C LEU A 166 8.61 10.19 -12.30
N ASN A 167 9.31 10.99 -11.50
CA ASN A 167 10.10 12.11 -12.00
C ASN A 167 11.23 11.65 -12.94
N GLN A 168 11.96 10.59 -12.55
CA GLN A 168 12.98 10.00 -13.41
C GLN A 168 12.41 9.52 -14.74
N LEU A 169 11.24 8.86 -14.72
CA LEU A 169 10.58 8.39 -15.93
C LEU A 169 10.19 9.56 -16.86
N THR A 170 9.69 10.66 -16.30
CA THR A 170 9.41 11.90 -17.04
C THR A 170 10.67 12.46 -17.70
N ASP A 171 11.79 12.48 -16.99
CA ASP A 171 13.06 12.94 -17.53
C ASP A 171 13.57 12.05 -18.67
N HIS A 172 13.44 10.72 -18.52
CA HIS A 172 13.78 9.77 -19.57
C HIS A 172 12.92 9.95 -20.82
N TYR A 173 11.61 10.15 -20.63
CA TYR A 173 10.69 10.45 -21.73
C TYR A 173 11.10 11.72 -22.49
N ASN A 174 11.38 12.80 -21.77
CA ASN A 174 11.80 14.07 -22.37
C ASN A 174 13.12 13.95 -23.14
N GLN A 175 14.08 13.20 -22.61
CA GLN A 175 15.34 12.93 -23.28
C GLN A 175 15.14 12.10 -24.55
N ALA A 176 14.28 11.07 -24.52
CA ALA A 176 13.96 10.27 -25.68
C ALA A 176 13.27 11.11 -26.77
N SER A 177 12.30 11.94 -26.40
CA SER A 177 11.63 12.88 -27.32
C SER A 177 12.64 13.80 -28.02
N LYS A 178 13.53 14.44 -27.27
CA LYS A 178 14.58 15.31 -27.85
C LYS A 178 15.49 14.57 -28.84
N LYS A 179 15.84 13.31 -28.55
CA LYS A 179 16.64 12.49 -29.47
C LYS A 179 15.89 12.15 -30.75
N ILE A 180 14.59 11.88 -30.66
CA ILE A 180 13.72 11.65 -31.82
C ILE A 180 13.67 12.91 -32.69
N ASP A 181 13.41 14.07 -32.08
CA ASP A 181 13.35 15.36 -32.80
C ASP A 181 14.67 15.70 -33.51
N ALA A 182 15.80 15.52 -32.82
CA ALA A 182 17.12 15.74 -33.40
C ALA A 182 17.39 14.78 -34.58
N THR A 183 16.94 13.52 -34.47
CA THR A 183 17.08 12.53 -35.55
C THR A 183 16.24 12.90 -36.76
N ILE A 184 14.99 13.31 -36.55
CA ILE A 184 14.09 13.78 -37.61
C ILE A 184 14.69 15.02 -38.29
N ASN A 185 15.19 15.99 -37.52
CA ASN A 185 15.81 17.19 -38.07
C ASN A 185 17.04 16.85 -38.92
N ARG A 186 17.91 15.96 -38.43
CA ARG A 186 19.06 15.46 -39.20
C ARG A 186 18.62 14.81 -40.51
N TYR A 187 17.59 13.98 -40.49
CA TYR A 187 17.07 13.36 -41.72
C TYR A 187 16.48 14.38 -42.69
N LYS A 188 15.80 15.42 -42.20
CA LYS A 188 15.34 16.54 -43.04
C LYS A 188 16.52 17.26 -43.71
N THR A 189 17.58 17.58 -42.97
CA THR A 189 18.79 18.22 -43.53
C THR A 189 19.48 17.32 -44.56
N GLN A 190 19.63 16.02 -44.27
CA GLN A 190 20.21 15.07 -45.21
C GLN A 190 19.38 14.95 -46.48
N PHE A 191 18.05 14.96 -46.36
CA PHE A 191 17.14 14.93 -47.50
C PHE A 191 17.29 16.17 -48.39
N THR A 192 17.29 17.37 -47.80
CA THR A 192 17.52 18.62 -48.57
C THR A 192 18.89 18.67 -49.24
N HIS A 193 19.92 18.13 -48.59
CA HIS A 193 21.25 18.05 -49.18
C HIS A 193 21.28 17.07 -50.37
N LEU A 194 20.66 15.89 -50.23
CA LEU A 194 20.53 14.92 -51.31
C LEU A 194 19.78 15.51 -52.52
N ASP A 195 18.73 16.30 -52.28
CA ASP A 195 17.99 17.02 -53.34
C ASP A 195 18.87 18.03 -54.09
N THR A 196 19.72 18.76 -53.37
CA THR A 196 20.69 19.69 -53.97
C THR A 196 21.73 18.95 -54.80
N VAL A 197 22.26 17.82 -54.28
CA VAL A 197 23.23 16.99 -54.99
C VAL A 197 22.62 16.36 -56.24
N MET A 198 21.38 15.85 -56.16
CA MET A 198 20.67 15.34 -57.34
C MET A 198 20.49 16.42 -58.41
N SER A 199 20.11 17.64 -58.02
CA SER A 199 19.99 18.76 -58.95
C SER A 199 21.32 19.12 -59.62
N ALA A 200 22.42 19.14 -58.86
CA ALA A 200 23.76 19.37 -59.39
C ALA A 200 24.18 18.26 -60.37
N LEU A 201 23.96 17.00 -60.01
CA LEU A 201 24.25 15.84 -60.87
C LEU A 201 23.44 15.89 -62.18
N ASN A 202 22.16 16.26 -62.12
CA ASN A 202 21.33 16.43 -63.31
C ASN A 202 21.85 17.55 -64.24
N ASN A 203 22.29 18.68 -63.66
CA ASN A 203 22.90 19.76 -64.42
C ASN A 203 24.23 19.32 -65.05
N THR A 204 25.09 18.61 -64.31
CA THR A 204 26.34 18.07 -64.83
C THR A 204 26.10 17.05 -65.95
N SER A 205 25.14 16.14 -65.77
CA SER A 205 24.75 15.19 -66.81
C SER A 205 24.29 15.89 -68.09
N SER A 206 23.50 16.95 -67.95
CA SER A 206 23.04 17.76 -69.10
C SER A 206 24.20 18.46 -69.82
N TYR A 207 25.13 19.06 -69.07
CA TYR A 207 26.33 19.68 -69.62
C TYR A 207 27.22 18.68 -70.37
N LEU A 208 27.49 17.51 -69.76
CA LEU A 208 28.29 16.45 -70.40
C LEU A 208 27.63 15.95 -71.68
N THR A 209 26.30 15.80 -71.69
CA THR A 209 25.55 15.44 -72.90
C THR A 209 25.73 16.48 -74.00
N GLN A 210 25.59 17.77 -73.69
CA GLN A 210 25.82 18.85 -74.66
C GLN A 210 27.26 18.88 -75.20
N GLN A 211 28.26 18.70 -74.34
CA GLN A 211 29.66 18.64 -74.78
C GLN A 211 29.90 17.47 -75.72
N PHE A 212 29.35 16.30 -75.38
CA PHE A 212 29.44 15.11 -76.23
C PHE A 212 28.77 15.34 -77.59
N ASP A 213 27.56 15.90 -77.63
CA ASP A 213 26.86 16.23 -78.88
C ASP A 213 27.63 17.23 -79.75
N ASN A 214 28.26 18.23 -79.15
CA ASN A 214 29.06 19.23 -79.86
C ASN A 214 30.35 18.64 -80.43
N MET A 215 31.06 17.80 -79.66
CA MET A 215 32.21 17.05 -80.16
C MET A 215 31.84 16.12 -81.31
N SER A 216 30.66 15.50 -81.24
CA SER A 216 30.12 14.62 -82.29
C SER A 216 29.81 15.38 -83.59
N LYS A 217 29.42 16.66 -83.48
CA LYS A 217 29.12 17.54 -84.64
C LYS A 217 30.35 18.15 -85.27
N SER A 218 31.42 18.42 -84.51
CA SER A 218 32.70 18.94 -85.05
C SER A 218 33.54 17.89 -85.78
N ASN A 219 33.24 16.59 -85.63
CA ASN A 219 33.91 15.49 -86.32
C ASN A 219 33.18 15.01 -87.59
N LYS A 220 32.24 15.80 -88.12
CA LYS A 220 31.64 15.64 -89.46
C LYS A 220 32.08 16.77 -90.36
#